data_AF-A0A969LAA9-F1
#
_entry.id   AF-A0A969LAA9-F1
#
_cell.length_a   1.000
_cell.length_b   1.000
_cell.length_c   1.000
_cell.angle_alpha   90.00
_cell.angle_beta   90.00
_cell.angle_gamma   90.00
#
_symmetry.space_group_name_H-M   'P 1'
#
loop_
_entity.id
_entity.type
_entity.pdbx_description
1 polymer ?
#
loop_
_entity_poly.entity_id
_entity_poly.type
_entity_poly.pdbx_seq_one_letter_code
_entity_poly.pdbx_strand_id
1 'polypeptide(L)'
;MWYGQIVSQLGDWLDSIAIFTLVFALTGSALAVSAVLLAEFLPPAIISPFAGILIDKLPRKLVMVLSDLVRAALVLLLLFVNDPGDIWLIYLVTGLKFATSAFFEPARSAIIPNVVTREELVAANGLSSTTWSAMLAIGAALGGLVAGTLGVQAAFIIDAGSFLLSAWLIGTTPVSETHHLSQPDGEPPAATIEALGQGVRYLLTTRDIIWYAAAKGMWNLGGGVLVLFTLFGQQVYPLGENGAISIGLLYAARGIGTGIGPLLALAIWGRRCASDAAGT
;
A
#
# COMPACT_ATOMS: atom_id res chain seq x y z
N MET A 1 7.51 -10.91 11.15
CA MET A 1 6.56 -9.83 10.78
C MET A 1 7.20 -8.71 9.96
N TRP A 2 8.12 -7.89 10.50
CA TRP A 2 8.67 -6.74 9.76
C TRP A 2 9.38 -7.12 8.45
N TYR A 3 10.18 -8.19 8.42
CA TYR A 3 10.78 -8.68 7.17
C TYR A 3 9.76 -9.11 6.12
N GLY A 4 8.65 -9.75 6.53
CA GLY A 4 7.56 -10.10 5.60
C GLY A 4 6.95 -8.84 4.95
N GLN A 5 6.74 -7.79 5.74
CA GLN A 5 6.26 -6.51 5.25
C GLN A 5 7.24 -5.83 4.28
N ILE A 6 8.55 -5.91 4.52
CA ILE A 6 9.56 -5.41 3.57
C ILE A 6 9.42 -6.13 2.24
N VAL A 7 9.42 -7.47 2.28
CA VAL A 7 9.37 -8.31 1.08
C VAL A 7 8.07 -8.06 0.29
N SER A 8 6.91 -8.06 0.97
CA SER A 8 5.62 -7.81 0.33
C SER A 8 5.54 -6.41 -0.29
N GLN A 9 6.00 -5.36 0.40
CA GLN A 9 5.97 -4.00 -0.16
C GLN A 9 6.95 -3.82 -1.32
N LEU A 10 8.10 -4.49 -1.26
CA LEU A 10 9.05 -4.50 -2.38
C LEU A 10 8.38 -5.08 -3.61
N GLY A 11 7.71 -6.23 -3.45
CA GLY A 11 6.89 -6.88 -4.47
C GLY A 11 5.81 -5.99 -5.05
N ASP A 12 5.01 -5.35 -4.20
CA ASP A 12 3.93 -4.45 -4.63
C ASP A 12 4.45 -3.35 -5.57
N TRP A 13 5.61 -2.76 -5.28
CA TRP A 13 6.22 -1.74 -6.14
C TRP A 13 6.85 -2.32 -7.42
N LEU A 14 7.41 -3.53 -7.39
CA LEU A 14 7.86 -4.23 -8.61
C LEU A 14 6.68 -4.41 -9.58
N ASP A 15 5.56 -4.93 -9.07
CA ASP A 15 4.36 -5.22 -9.84
C ASP A 15 3.67 -3.94 -10.36
N SER A 16 3.48 -2.91 -9.52
CA SER A 16 2.84 -1.67 -9.98
C SER A 16 3.62 -1.02 -11.13
N ILE A 17 4.96 -1.00 -11.10
CA ILE A 17 5.75 -0.47 -12.22
C ILE A 17 5.53 -1.30 -13.50
N ALA A 18 5.54 -2.62 -13.38
CA ALA A 18 5.28 -3.51 -14.50
C ALA A 18 3.87 -3.33 -15.08
N ILE A 19 2.85 -3.17 -14.23
CA ILE A 19 1.47 -2.89 -14.66
C ILE A 19 1.38 -1.55 -15.39
N PHE A 20 1.97 -0.48 -14.85
CA PHE A 20 1.93 0.84 -15.48
C PHE A 20 2.59 0.82 -16.87
N THR A 21 3.75 0.17 -16.96
CA THR A 21 4.45 -0.05 -18.23
C THR A 21 3.59 -0.87 -19.21
N LEU A 22 3.04 -2.01 -18.78
CA LEU A 22 2.27 -2.91 -19.63
C LEU A 22 0.99 -2.25 -20.15
N VAL A 23 0.21 -1.61 -19.27
CA VAL A 23 -1.04 -0.94 -19.65
C VAL A 23 -0.79 0.17 -20.66
N PHE A 24 0.23 1.00 -20.43
CA PHE A 24 0.55 2.05 -21.40
C PHE A 24 1.10 1.47 -22.70
N ALA A 25 1.93 0.42 -22.66
CA ALA A 25 2.41 -0.25 -23.86
C ALA A 25 1.27 -0.85 -24.72
N LEU A 26 0.25 -1.44 -24.08
CA LEU A 26 -0.89 -2.03 -24.78
C LEU A 26 -1.89 -0.99 -25.32
N THR A 27 -2.03 0.16 -24.66
CA THR A 27 -3.10 1.12 -24.97
C THR A 27 -2.64 2.46 -25.53
N GLY A 28 -1.39 2.85 -25.29
CA GLY A 28 -0.88 4.20 -25.52
C GLY A 28 -1.62 5.30 -24.72
N SER A 29 -2.40 4.93 -23.71
CA SER A 29 -3.38 5.81 -23.07
C SER A 29 -3.05 6.10 -21.61
N ALA A 30 -2.79 7.37 -21.30
CA ALA A 30 -2.68 7.86 -19.92
C ALA A 30 -3.98 7.64 -19.12
N LEU A 31 -5.15 7.66 -19.78
CA LEU A 31 -6.43 7.38 -19.13
C LEU A 31 -6.52 5.91 -18.68
N ALA A 32 -6.00 4.96 -19.46
CA ALA A 32 -5.97 3.55 -19.08
C ALA A 32 -5.07 3.33 -17.85
N VAL A 33 -3.90 3.95 -17.81
CA VAL A 33 -3.02 3.93 -16.61
C VAL A 33 -3.72 4.60 -15.41
N SER A 34 -4.45 5.69 -15.64
CA SER A 34 -5.24 6.33 -14.57
C SER A 34 -6.32 5.39 -14.01
N ALA A 35 -6.94 4.57 -14.86
CA ALA A 35 -7.90 3.56 -14.44
C ALA A 35 -7.26 2.45 -13.60
N VAL A 36 -5.99 2.10 -13.84
CA VAL A 36 -5.22 1.23 -12.94
C VAL A 36 -5.09 1.88 -11.57
N LEU A 37 -4.65 3.13 -11.48
CA LEU A 37 -4.53 3.84 -10.19
C LEU A 37 -5.88 3.87 -9.45
N LEU A 38 -7.00 4.06 -10.17
CA LEU A 38 -8.32 3.94 -9.56
C LEU A 38 -8.58 2.52 -9.03
N ALA A 39 -8.20 1.47 -9.76
CA ALA A 39 -8.28 0.10 -9.28
C ALA A 39 -7.35 -0.16 -8.07
N GLU A 40 -6.21 0.50 -7.96
CA GLU A 40 -5.33 0.40 -6.79
C GLU A 40 -5.93 1.05 -5.53
N PHE A 41 -6.57 2.22 -5.67
CA PHE A 41 -6.98 3.02 -4.51
C PHE A 41 -8.46 2.91 -4.14
N LEU A 42 -9.37 2.72 -5.11
CA LEU A 42 -10.81 2.78 -4.87
C LEU A 42 -11.34 1.54 -4.11
N PRO A 43 -11.03 0.29 -4.52
CA PRO A 43 -11.48 -0.89 -3.77
C PRO A 43 -11.03 -0.92 -2.31
N PRO A 44 -9.75 -0.71 -1.94
CA PRO A 44 -9.35 -0.69 -0.54
C PRO A 44 -9.96 0.48 0.24
N ALA A 45 -10.19 1.64 -0.39
CA ALA A 45 -10.88 2.75 0.28
C ALA A 45 -12.31 2.37 0.69
N ILE A 46 -13.02 1.61 -0.14
CA ILE A 46 -14.37 1.12 0.15
C ILE A 46 -14.34 -0.02 1.18
N ILE A 47 -13.36 -0.92 1.10
CA ILE A 47 -13.30 -2.13 1.93
C ILE A 47 -12.73 -1.85 3.32
N SER A 48 -11.78 -0.92 3.44
CA SER A 48 -11.05 -0.65 4.69
C SER A 48 -11.92 -0.37 5.93
N PRO A 49 -13.08 0.34 5.86
CA PRO A 49 -13.95 0.51 7.02
C PRO A 49 -14.54 -0.82 7.49
N PHE A 50 -14.84 -1.74 6.57
CA PHE A 50 -15.41 -3.05 6.89
C PHE A 50 -14.35 -4.07 7.30
N ALA A 51 -13.11 -3.91 6.84
CA ALA A 51 -12.01 -4.80 7.14
C ALA A 51 -11.80 -4.97 8.66
N GLY A 52 -11.97 -3.88 9.44
CA GLY A 52 -11.94 -3.87 10.91
C GLY A 52 -12.83 -4.94 11.55
N ILE A 53 -14.09 -5.04 11.11
CA ILE A 53 -15.07 -5.98 11.66
C ILE A 53 -14.64 -7.43 11.44
N LEU A 54 -14.00 -7.72 10.31
CA LEU A 54 -13.55 -9.07 9.97
C LEU A 54 -12.26 -9.44 10.72
N ILE A 55 -11.29 -8.51 10.81
CA ILE A 55 -10.01 -8.76 11.51
C ILE A 55 -10.17 -8.91 13.02
N ASP A 56 -11.27 -8.42 13.60
CA ASP A 56 -11.57 -8.61 15.01
C ASP A 56 -12.04 -10.03 15.32
N LYS A 57 -12.58 -10.74 14.32
CA LYS A 57 -13.14 -12.10 14.46
C LYS A 57 -12.16 -13.21 14.12
N LEU A 58 -11.08 -12.91 13.41
CA LEU A 58 -10.14 -13.91 12.88
C LEU A 58 -8.72 -13.70 13.43
N PRO A 59 -7.93 -14.78 13.58
CA PRO A 59 -6.49 -14.67 13.87
C PRO A 59 -5.81 -13.74 12.88
N ARG A 60 -5.13 -12.71 13.38
CA ARG A 60 -4.61 -11.60 12.55
C ARG A 60 -3.48 -12.12 11.67
N LYS A 61 -2.64 -12.99 12.22
CA LYS A 61 -1.64 -13.78 11.49
C LYS A 61 -2.26 -14.61 10.37
N LEU A 62 -3.41 -15.26 10.62
CA LEU A 62 -4.11 -16.03 9.58
C LEU A 62 -4.60 -15.11 8.46
N VAL A 63 -5.19 -13.96 8.80
CA VAL A 63 -5.63 -12.96 7.81
C VAL A 63 -4.46 -12.47 6.96
N MET A 64 -3.32 -12.17 7.57
CA MET A 64 -2.12 -11.70 6.84
C MET A 64 -1.59 -12.78 5.88
N VAL A 65 -1.45 -14.02 6.33
CA VAL A 65 -0.97 -15.14 5.50
C VAL A 65 -1.94 -15.42 4.34
N LEU A 66 -3.25 -15.49 4.60
CA LEU A 66 -4.24 -15.72 3.55
C LEU A 66 -4.27 -14.58 2.54
N SER A 67 -4.11 -13.33 3.00
CA SER A 67 -4.04 -12.17 2.10
C SER A 67 -2.84 -12.29 1.16
N ASP A 68 -1.66 -12.66 1.66
CA ASP A 68 -0.47 -12.87 0.83
C ASP A 68 -0.67 -14.01 -0.19
N LEU A 69 -1.26 -15.13 0.23
CA LEU A 69 -1.51 -16.26 -0.67
C LEU A 69 -2.51 -15.89 -1.78
N VAL A 70 -3.57 -15.15 -1.45
CA VAL A 70 -4.54 -14.66 -2.45
C VAL A 70 -3.88 -13.67 -3.40
N ARG A 71 -3.07 -12.73 -2.89
CA ARG A 71 -2.34 -11.77 -3.73
C ARG A 71 -1.35 -12.47 -4.67
N ALA A 72 -0.62 -13.47 -4.20
CA ALA A 72 0.26 -14.28 -5.03
C ALA A 72 -0.50 -14.94 -6.19
N ALA A 73 -1.65 -15.56 -5.89
CA ALA A 73 -2.48 -16.20 -6.92
C ALA A 73 -3.03 -15.18 -7.92
N LEU A 74 -3.49 -14.02 -7.46
CA LEU A 74 -4.00 -12.95 -8.30
C LEU A 74 -2.94 -12.40 -9.25
N VAL A 75 -1.72 -12.12 -8.75
CA VAL A 75 -0.63 -11.59 -9.59
C VAL A 75 -0.20 -12.58 -10.66
N LEU A 76 -0.21 -13.88 -10.37
CA LEU A 76 0.08 -14.91 -11.39
C LEU A 76 -0.95 -14.91 -12.54
N LEU A 77 -2.17 -14.42 -12.33
CA LEU A 77 -3.14 -14.28 -13.41
C LEU A 77 -2.72 -13.22 -14.44
N LEU A 78 -1.88 -12.25 -14.07
CA LEU A 78 -1.37 -11.24 -15.01
C LEU A 78 -0.48 -11.83 -16.10
N LEU A 79 0.05 -13.05 -15.90
CA LEU A 79 0.82 -13.77 -16.92
C LEU A 79 -0.04 -14.17 -18.13
N PHE A 80 -1.36 -14.17 -18.00
CA PHE A 80 -2.28 -14.48 -19.11
C PHE A 80 -2.65 -13.25 -19.96
N VAL A 81 -2.16 -12.06 -19.60
CA VAL A 81 -2.38 -10.85 -20.39
C VAL A 81 -1.41 -10.83 -21.57
N ASN A 82 -1.95 -11.01 -22.78
CA ASN A 82 -1.13 -11.04 -24.01
C ASN A 82 -1.45 -9.89 -24.96
N ASP A 83 -2.69 -9.42 -24.97
CA ASP A 83 -3.14 -8.41 -25.92
C ASP A 83 -4.04 -7.35 -25.26
N PRO A 84 -4.35 -6.24 -25.96
CA PRO A 84 -5.18 -5.17 -25.40
C PRO A 84 -6.59 -5.62 -24.98
N GLY A 85 -7.10 -6.72 -25.52
CA GLY A 85 -8.38 -7.32 -25.14
C GLY A 85 -8.38 -7.87 -23.71
N ASP A 86 -7.22 -8.17 -23.14
CA ASP A 86 -7.07 -8.72 -21.78
C ASP A 86 -6.98 -7.63 -20.70
N ILE A 87 -7.03 -6.34 -21.06
CA ILE A 87 -6.80 -5.24 -20.11
C ILE A 87 -7.78 -5.24 -18.92
N TRP A 88 -8.99 -5.76 -19.11
CA TRP A 88 -9.98 -5.91 -18.04
C TRP A 88 -9.45 -6.81 -16.90
N LEU A 89 -8.62 -7.80 -17.24
CA LEU A 89 -8.01 -8.71 -16.27
C LEU A 89 -7.02 -7.96 -15.39
N ILE A 90 -6.26 -7.02 -15.95
CA ILE A 90 -5.37 -6.14 -15.18
C ILE A 90 -6.19 -5.37 -14.15
N TYR A 91 -7.25 -4.67 -14.57
CA TYR A 91 -8.07 -3.89 -13.63
C TYR A 91 -8.72 -4.75 -12.54
N LEU A 92 -9.21 -5.94 -12.90
CA LEU A 92 -9.80 -6.89 -11.96
C LEU A 92 -8.76 -7.38 -10.95
N VAL A 93 -7.61 -7.84 -11.43
CA VAL A 93 -6.52 -8.36 -10.59
C VAL A 93 -5.99 -7.27 -9.68
N THR A 94 -5.65 -6.09 -10.22
CA THR A 94 -5.20 -4.94 -9.43
C THR A 94 -6.23 -4.59 -8.35
N GLY A 95 -7.51 -4.47 -8.73
CA GLY A 95 -8.58 -4.14 -7.79
C GLY A 95 -8.73 -5.16 -6.66
N LEU A 96 -8.74 -6.45 -6.99
CA LEU A 96 -8.83 -7.52 -5.99
C LEU A 96 -7.56 -7.62 -5.12
N LYS A 97 -6.38 -7.42 -5.70
CA LYS A 97 -5.09 -7.45 -5.00
C LYS A 97 -5.05 -6.37 -3.93
N PHE A 98 -5.33 -5.13 -4.31
CA PHE A 98 -5.33 -4.00 -3.36
C PHE A 98 -6.51 -4.06 -2.39
N ALA A 99 -7.66 -4.58 -2.80
CA ALA A 99 -8.77 -4.90 -1.88
C ALA A 99 -8.34 -5.89 -0.79
N THR A 100 -7.59 -6.94 -1.13
CA THR A 100 -7.06 -7.89 -0.13
C THR A 100 -6.03 -7.25 0.80
N SER A 101 -5.21 -6.31 0.31
CA SER A 101 -4.28 -5.53 1.15
C SER A 101 -5.01 -4.70 2.22
N ALA A 102 -6.28 -4.33 2.00
CA ALA A 102 -7.09 -3.61 2.99
C ALA A 102 -7.36 -4.40 4.27
N PHE A 103 -7.20 -5.74 4.26
CA PHE A 103 -7.27 -6.58 5.46
C PHE A 103 -5.90 -6.74 6.12
N PHE A 104 -4.82 -6.67 5.34
CA PHE A 104 -3.45 -6.87 5.81
C PHE A 104 -2.98 -5.73 6.73
N GLU A 105 -3.13 -4.47 6.31
CA GLU A 105 -2.62 -3.32 7.09
C GLU A 105 -3.32 -3.13 8.44
N PRO A 106 -4.66 -3.26 8.56
CA PRO A 106 -5.32 -3.24 9.86
C PRO A 106 -4.90 -4.40 10.77
N ALA A 107 -4.82 -5.61 10.23
CA ALA A 107 -4.37 -6.79 10.99
C ALA A 107 -2.94 -6.60 11.52
N ARG A 108 -2.04 -6.09 10.67
CA ARG A 108 -0.66 -5.74 11.02
C ARG A 108 -0.61 -4.66 12.09
N SER A 109 -1.35 -3.57 11.91
CA SER A 109 -1.40 -2.46 12.86
C SER A 109 -1.93 -2.87 14.24
N ALA A 110 -2.84 -3.85 14.29
CA ALA A 110 -3.35 -4.44 15.53
C ALA A 110 -2.35 -5.38 16.22
N ILE A 111 -1.44 -6.03 15.48
CA ILE A 111 -0.39 -6.89 16.05
C ILE A 111 0.77 -6.06 16.60
N ILE A 112 1.13 -4.92 15.98
CA ILE A 112 2.31 -4.13 16.38
C ILE A 112 2.35 -3.84 17.90
N PRO A 113 1.27 -3.36 18.55
CA PRO A 113 1.27 -3.11 20.00
C PRO A 113 1.51 -4.33 20.89
N ASN A 114 1.33 -5.56 20.37
CA ASN A 114 1.61 -6.79 21.11
C ASN A 114 3.10 -7.16 21.08
N VAL A 115 3.89 -6.48 20.25
CA VAL A 115 5.31 -6.77 20.01
C VAL A 115 6.22 -5.61 20.46
N VAL A 116 5.65 -4.41 20.69
CA VAL A 116 6.38 -3.22 21.13
C VAL A 116 5.72 -2.60 22.36
N THR A 117 6.50 -1.91 23.19
CA THR A 117 5.98 -1.14 24.32
C THR A 117 5.23 0.11 23.84
N ARG A 118 4.41 0.73 24.72
CA ARG A 118 3.62 1.92 24.38
C ARG A 118 4.52 3.11 24.01
N GLU A 119 5.66 3.21 24.68
CA GLU A 119 6.70 4.22 24.48
C GLU A 119 7.38 4.07 23.12
N GLU A 120 7.44 2.84 22.59
CA GLU A 120 8.06 2.51 21.31
C GLU A 120 7.10 2.65 20.11
N LEU A 121 5.79 2.87 20.33
CA LEU A 121 4.80 2.97 19.25
C LEU A 121 5.13 4.08 18.24
N VAL A 122 5.64 5.22 18.71
CA VAL A 122 6.05 6.32 17.84
C VAL A 122 7.24 5.89 16.97
N ALA A 123 8.21 5.19 17.54
CA ALA A 123 9.36 4.65 16.81
C ALA A 123 8.93 3.57 15.80
N ALA A 124 8.00 2.69 16.16
CA ALA A 124 7.47 1.64 15.29
C ALA A 124 6.69 2.23 14.09
N ASN A 125 5.90 3.28 14.32
CA ASN A 125 5.20 4.01 13.26
C ASN A 125 6.17 4.78 12.35
N GLY A 126 7.21 5.38 12.94
CA GLY A 126 8.31 5.99 12.19
C GLY A 126 9.01 4.98 11.29
N LEU A 127 9.43 3.84 11.85
CA LEU A 127 10.05 2.75 11.10
C LEU A 127 9.16 2.25 9.96
N SER A 128 7.86 2.10 10.20
CA SER A 128 6.90 1.68 9.17
C SER A 128 6.83 2.67 8.01
N SER A 129 6.77 3.96 8.32
CA SER A 129 6.70 5.03 7.31
C SER A 129 8.01 5.14 6.50
N THR A 130 9.15 5.00 7.18
CA THR A 130 10.47 4.93 6.54
C THR A 130 10.58 3.69 5.67
N THR A 131 10.12 2.54 6.15
CA THR A 131 10.10 1.28 5.39
C THR A 131 9.29 1.44 4.11
N TRP A 132 8.10 2.03 4.18
CA TRP A 132 7.27 2.27 2.99
C TRP A 132 7.98 3.17 1.97
N SER A 133 8.57 4.29 2.42
CA SER A 133 9.33 5.19 1.51
C SER A 133 10.55 4.50 0.90
N ALA A 134 11.27 3.71 1.69
CA ALA A 134 12.43 2.96 1.22
C ALA A 134 12.02 1.88 0.19
N MET A 135 10.92 1.17 0.43
CA MET A 135 10.41 0.16 -0.51
C MET A 135 9.84 0.80 -1.78
N LEU A 136 9.21 1.98 -1.69
CA LEU A 136 8.86 2.76 -2.88
C LEU A 136 10.11 3.12 -3.68
N ALA A 137 11.17 3.59 -3.02
CA ALA A 137 12.41 3.96 -3.69
C ALA A 137 13.08 2.76 -4.36
N ILE A 138 13.36 1.71 -3.58
CA ILE A 138 14.14 0.55 -4.00
C ILE A 138 13.29 -0.37 -4.90
N GLY A 139 12.06 -0.66 -4.50
CA GLY A 139 11.14 -1.52 -5.23
C GLY A 139 10.77 -0.96 -6.58
N ALA A 140 10.49 0.34 -6.70
CA ALA A 140 10.20 0.93 -8.00
C ALA A 140 11.43 0.94 -8.93
N ALA A 141 12.63 1.24 -8.40
CA ALA A 141 13.87 1.19 -9.17
C ALA A 141 14.16 -0.22 -9.69
N LEU A 142 14.06 -1.22 -8.81
CA LEU A 142 14.19 -2.62 -9.20
C LEU A 142 13.08 -3.06 -10.15
N GLY A 143 11.87 -2.51 -9.99
CA GLY A 143 10.70 -2.84 -10.80
C GLY A 143 10.90 -2.39 -12.22
N GLY A 144 11.34 -1.15 -12.40
CA GLY A 144 11.73 -0.62 -13.70
C GLY A 144 12.90 -1.38 -14.31
N LEU A 145 13.91 -1.75 -13.51
CA LEU A 145 15.05 -2.53 -13.99
C LEU A 145 14.63 -3.92 -14.49
N VAL A 146 13.89 -4.67 -13.67
CA VAL A 146 13.41 -6.01 -14.01
C VAL A 146 12.47 -5.93 -15.22
N ALA A 147 11.43 -5.10 -15.16
CA ALA A 147 10.46 -4.98 -16.26
C ALA A 147 11.11 -4.49 -17.56
N GLY A 148 12.12 -3.62 -17.46
CA GLY A 148 12.79 -3.05 -18.63
C GLY A 148 13.92 -3.90 -19.21
N THR A 149 14.37 -4.96 -18.53
CA THR A 149 15.47 -5.83 -19.00
C THR A 149 15.07 -7.30 -19.15
N LEU A 150 14.19 -7.79 -18.27
CA LEU A 150 13.70 -9.16 -18.23
C LEU A 150 12.22 -9.26 -18.66
N GLY A 151 11.58 -8.12 -18.93
CA GLY A 151 10.17 -8.03 -19.29
C GLY A 151 9.23 -7.97 -18.09
N VAL A 152 8.01 -7.50 -18.32
CA VAL A 152 6.98 -7.30 -17.27
C VAL A 152 6.55 -8.61 -16.59
N GLN A 153 6.56 -9.73 -17.32
CA GLN A 153 6.20 -11.04 -16.77
C GLN A 153 7.17 -11.49 -15.68
N ALA A 154 8.46 -11.18 -15.81
CA ALA A 154 9.46 -11.49 -14.79
C ALA A 154 9.17 -10.74 -13.48
N ALA A 155 8.71 -9.49 -13.57
CA ALA A 155 8.32 -8.70 -12.39
C ALA A 155 7.12 -9.33 -11.67
N PHE A 156 6.10 -9.80 -12.41
CA PHE A 156 4.94 -10.49 -11.82
C PHE A 156 5.32 -11.80 -11.12
N ILE A 157 6.23 -12.60 -11.70
CA ILE A 157 6.72 -13.83 -11.07
C ILE A 157 7.49 -13.53 -9.79
N ILE A 158 8.36 -12.50 -9.80
CA ILE A 158 9.12 -12.09 -8.63
C ILE A 158 8.19 -11.57 -7.54
N ASP A 159 7.17 -10.78 -7.88
CA ASP A 159 6.18 -10.28 -6.93
C ASP A 159 5.36 -11.42 -6.30
N ALA A 160 4.86 -12.36 -7.10
CA ALA A 160 4.19 -13.55 -6.59
C ALA A 160 5.09 -14.34 -5.61
N GLY A 161 6.38 -14.50 -5.94
CA GLY A 161 7.38 -15.08 -5.04
C GLY A 161 7.58 -14.28 -3.75
N SER A 162 7.51 -12.95 -3.84
CA SER A 162 7.60 -12.04 -2.70
C SER A 162 6.45 -12.25 -1.71
N PHE A 163 5.22 -12.41 -2.21
CA PHE A 163 4.06 -12.69 -1.36
C PHE A 163 4.16 -14.07 -0.71
N LEU A 164 4.60 -15.09 -1.44
CA LEU A 164 4.81 -16.42 -0.87
C LEU A 164 5.89 -16.41 0.22
N LEU A 165 6.98 -15.67 0.01
CA LEU A 165 8.04 -15.50 1.00
C LEU A 165 7.54 -14.72 2.23
N SER A 166 6.73 -13.67 2.02
CA SER A 166 6.09 -12.92 3.11
C SER A 166 5.16 -13.82 3.93
N ALA A 167 4.29 -14.59 3.27
CA ALA A 167 3.39 -15.54 3.90
C ALA A 167 4.16 -16.56 4.76
N TRP A 168 5.27 -17.08 4.25
CA TRP A 168 6.14 -18.00 4.98
C TRP A 168 6.82 -17.34 6.20
N LEU A 169 7.38 -16.14 6.04
CA LEU A 169 8.02 -15.38 7.14
C LEU A 169 7.01 -15.02 8.25
N ILE A 170 5.80 -14.60 7.87
CA ILE A 170 4.73 -14.29 8.81
C ILE A 170 4.25 -15.58 9.48
N GLY A 171 4.00 -16.64 8.70
CA GLY A 171 3.54 -17.95 9.16
C GLY A 171 4.48 -18.62 10.17
N THR A 172 5.79 -18.41 10.03
CA THR A 172 6.81 -18.96 10.94
C THR A 172 7.10 -18.11 12.16
N THR A 173 6.64 -16.85 12.20
CA THR A 173 6.86 -15.98 13.37
C THR A 173 6.02 -16.49 14.56
N PRO A 174 6.61 -16.83 15.73
CA PRO A 174 5.86 -17.18 16.92
C PRO A 174 5.25 -15.90 17.50
N VAL A 175 3.96 -15.71 17.29
CA VAL A 175 3.18 -14.63 17.90
C VAL A 175 2.10 -15.30 18.72
N SER A 176 2.13 -15.11 20.04
CA SER A 176 0.99 -15.43 20.90
C SER A 176 -0.06 -14.37 20.67
N GLU A 177 -0.99 -14.64 19.76
CA GLU A 177 -2.22 -13.87 19.71
C GLU A 177 -3.10 -14.34 20.86
N THR A 178 -3.16 -13.55 21.93
CA THR A 178 -4.31 -13.59 22.84
C THR A 178 -5.50 -13.09 22.06
N HIS A 179 -6.13 -13.98 21.28
CA HIS A 179 -7.51 -13.78 20.87
C HIS A 179 -8.33 -13.77 22.15
N HIS A 180 -8.55 -12.58 22.71
CA HIS A 180 -9.70 -12.33 23.54
C HIS A 180 -10.91 -12.51 22.61
N LEU A 181 -11.33 -13.76 22.42
CA LEU A 181 -12.74 -14.04 22.21
C LEU A 181 -13.40 -13.39 23.42
N SER A 182 -13.97 -12.20 23.24
CA SER A 182 -14.69 -11.51 24.30
C SER A 182 -15.62 -12.52 24.96
N GLN A 183 -15.32 -12.91 26.20
CA GLN A 183 -16.31 -13.56 27.04
C GLN A 183 -17.39 -12.50 27.33
N PRO A 184 -18.68 -12.86 27.25
CA PRO A 184 -19.77 -11.90 27.31
C PRO A 184 -20.09 -11.56 28.76
N ASP A 185 -19.41 -10.57 29.33
CA ASP A 185 -19.86 -9.88 30.53
C ASP A 185 -19.91 -8.37 30.24
N GLY A 186 -21.09 -7.91 29.80
CA GLY A 186 -21.35 -6.53 29.38
C GLY A 186 -21.39 -6.40 27.86
N GLU A 187 -22.45 -5.78 27.34
CA GLU A 187 -22.84 -5.69 25.92
C GLU A 187 -21.65 -5.68 24.93
N PRO A 188 -21.72 -6.48 23.84
CA PRO A 188 -20.67 -6.45 22.83
C PRO A 188 -20.55 -5.01 22.32
N PRO A 189 -19.35 -4.41 22.22
CA PRO A 189 -19.21 -3.19 21.46
C PRO A 189 -19.65 -3.58 20.05
N ALA A 190 -20.80 -3.05 19.62
CA ALA A 190 -21.45 -3.43 18.39
C ALA A 190 -20.50 -3.16 17.23
N ALA A 191 -19.71 -4.17 16.83
CA ALA A 191 -18.96 -4.22 15.57
C ALA A 191 -19.96 -4.40 14.42
N THR A 192 -20.87 -3.44 14.33
CA THR A 192 -22.05 -3.43 13.50
C THR A 192 -21.93 -2.23 12.57
N ILE A 193 -22.55 -2.32 11.40
CA ILE A 193 -22.67 -1.22 10.43
C ILE A 193 -23.12 0.10 11.09
N GLU A 194 -23.87 0.01 12.20
CA GLU A 194 -24.27 1.14 13.03
C GLU A 194 -23.09 1.88 13.70
N ALA A 195 -22.11 1.17 14.27
CA ALA A 195 -20.91 1.79 14.83
C ALA A 195 -20.02 2.41 13.74
N LEU A 196 -19.96 1.77 12.55
CA LEU A 196 -19.35 2.38 11.36
C LEU A 196 -20.07 3.69 10.99
N GLY A 197 -21.40 3.69 11.01
CA GLY A 197 -22.22 4.89 10.77
C GLY A 197 -21.99 5.98 11.80
N GLN A 198 -21.83 5.63 13.08
CA GLN A 198 -21.48 6.56 14.15
C GLN A 198 -20.07 7.14 13.96
N GLY A 199 -19.09 6.33 13.58
CA GLY A 199 -17.73 6.79 13.27
C GLY A 199 -17.67 7.75 12.08
N VAL A 200 -18.39 7.44 11.00
CA VAL A 200 -18.52 8.33 9.84
C VAL A 200 -19.21 9.64 10.24
N ARG A 201 -20.33 9.56 10.98
CA ARG A 201 -21.02 10.74 11.48
C ARG A 201 -20.11 11.60 12.36
N TYR A 202 -19.34 10.98 13.26
CA TYR A 202 -18.39 11.67 14.13
C TYR A 202 -17.29 12.38 13.33
N LEU A 203 -16.73 11.71 12.31
CA LEU A 203 -15.74 12.27 11.40
C LEU A 203 -16.30 13.50 10.67
N LEU A 204 -17.55 13.42 10.19
CA LEU A 204 -18.21 14.51 9.47
C LEU A 204 -18.69 15.67 10.37
N THR A 205 -18.93 15.41 11.66
CA THR A 205 -19.43 16.42 12.60
C THR A 205 -18.29 17.13 13.34
N THR A 206 -17.13 16.48 13.48
CA THR A 206 -15.98 17.04 14.21
C THR A 206 -15.12 17.87 13.27
N ARG A 207 -15.16 19.21 13.45
CA ARG A 207 -14.53 20.19 12.56
C ARG A 207 -13.03 19.96 12.34
N ASP A 208 -12.27 19.60 13.36
CA ASP A 208 -10.82 19.41 13.20
C ASP A 208 -10.50 18.12 12.43
N ILE A 209 -11.25 17.04 12.69
CA ILE A 209 -11.04 15.74 12.07
C ILE A 209 -11.41 15.79 10.58
N ILE A 210 -12.53 16.44 10.21
CA ILE A 210 -12.91 16.57 8.80
C ILE A 210 -11.87 17.37 8.01
N TRP A 211 -11.19 18.36 8.60
CA TRP A 211 -10.10 19.08 7.94
C TRP A 211 -8.89 18.19 7.68
N TYR A 212 -8.47 17.37 8.66
CA TYR A 212 -7.40 16.40 8.45
C TYR A 212 -7.77 15.34 7.40
N ALA A 213 -9.02 14.86 7.42
CA ALA A 213 -9.53 13.91 6.44
C ALA A 213 -9.59 14.53 5.03
N ALA A 214 -10.08 15.76 4.91
CA ALA A 214 -10.16 16.50 3.66
C ALA A 214 -8.77 16.79 3.08
N ALA A 215 -7.79 17.18 3.93
CA ALA A 215 -6.42 17.40 3.51
C ALA A 215 -5.79 16.11 2.94
N LYS A 216 -5.98 14.97 3.61
CA LYS A 216 -5.55 13.65 3.09
C LYS A 216 -6.28 13.27 1.80
N GLY A 217 -7.57 13.53 1.71
CA GLY A 217 -8.36 13.29 0.50
C GLY A 217 -7.87 14.12 -0.68
N MET A 218 -7.58 15.41 -0.45
CA MET A 218 -7.09 16.33 -1.46
C MET A 218 -5.72 15.92 -2.01
N TRP A 219 -4.83 15.42 -1.15
CA TRP A 219 -3.56 14.83 -1.61
C TRP A 219 -3.78 13.64 -2.55
N ASN A 220 -4.75 12.76 -2.26
CA ASN A 220 -5.07 11.63 -3.12
C ASN A 220 -5.69 12.06 -4.47
N LEU A 221 -6.45 13.14 -4.51
CA LEU A 221 -6.97 13.71 -5.76
C LEU A 221 -5.84 14.21 -6.68
N GLY A 222 -4.70 14.62 -6.12
CA GLY A 222 -3.48 14.92 -6.87
C GLY A 222 -2.79 13.70 -7.50
N GLY A 223 -3.26 12.48 -7.21
CA GLY A 223 -2.67 11.22 -7.67
C GLY A 223 -2.59 11.07 -9.19
N GLY A 224 -3.40 11.82 -9.96
CA GLY A 224 -3.28 11.87 -11.43
C GLY A 224 -1.91 12.35 -11.91
N VAL A 225 -1.17 13.11 -11.09
CA VAL A 225 0.21 13.54 -11.41
C VAL A 225 1.16 12.34 -11.57
N LEU A 226 0.84 11.20 -10.93
CA LEU A 226 1.65 9.98 -11.00
C LEU A 226 1.67 9.36 -12.39
N VAL A 227 0.62 9.58 -13.19
CA VAL A 227 0.54 9.14 -14.58
C VAL A 227 1.56 9.87 -15.46
N LEU A 228 1.95 11.09 -15.09
CA LEU A 228 3.00 11.82 -15.79
C LEU A 228 4.34 11.09 -15.70
N PHE A 229 4.61 10.32 -14.64
CA PHE A 229 5.84 9.52 -14.56
C PHE A 229 5.84 8.42 -15.60
N THR A 230 4.71 7.75 -15.80
CA THR A 230 4.54 6.74 -16.86
C THR A 230 4.68 7.38 -18.24
N LEU A 231 3.99 8.50 -18.47
CA LEU A 231 4.02 9.23 -19.72
C LEU A 231 5.43 9.73 -20.07
N PHE A 232 6.12 10.38 -19.13
CA PHE A 232 7.48 10.88 -19.34
C PHE A 232 8.49 9.75 -19.48
N GLY A 233 8.36 8.69 -18.68
CA GLY A 233 9.23 7.53 -18.76
C GLY A 233 9.16 6.81 -20.10
N GLN A 234 7.98 6.78 -20.73
CA GLN A 234 7.78 6.07 -21.99
C GLN A 234 7.87 6.95 -23.24
N GLN A 235 7.48 8.23 -23.16
CA GLN A 235 7.47 9.12 -24.34
C GLN A 235 8.68 10.08 -24.40
N VAL A 236 9.20 10.52 -23.25
CA VAL A 236 10.28 11.53 -23.21
C VAL A 236 11.64 10.89 -22.96
N TYR A 237 11.69 9.89 -22.08
CA TYR A 237 12.92 9.22 -21.68
C TYR A 237 12.83 7.68 -21.79
N PRO A 238 12.54 7.08 -22.96
CA PRO A 238 12.29 5.64 -23.08
C PRO A 238 13.56 4.80 -22.85
N LEU A 239 13.87 4.49 -21.58
CA LEU A 239 14.94 3.57 -21.19
C LEU A 239 14.35 2.21 -20.77
N GLY A 240 14.97 1.15 -21.26
CA GLY A 240 14.47 -0.22 -21.09
C GLY A 240 13.23 -0.49 -21.93
N GLU A 241 12.78 -1.74 -21.91
CA GLU A 241 11.57 -2.16 -22.61
C GLU A 241 10.36 -1.30 -22.18
N ASN A 242 9.68 -0.68 -23.16
CA ASN A 242 8.53 0.20 -22.95
C ASN A 242 8.77 1.36 -21.95
N GLY A 243 10.03 1.81 -21.78
CA GLY A 243 10.37 2.90 -20.87
C GLY A 243 10.35 2.51 -19.38
N ALA A 244 10.23 1.22 -19.05
CA ALA A 244 10.06 0.74 -17.67
C ALA A 244 11.15 1.23 -16.71
N ILE A 245 12.41 1.29 -17.16
CA ILE A 245 13.52 1.74 -16.31
C ILE A 245 13.30 3.19 -15.89
N SER A 246 12.91 4.05 -16.82
CA SER A 246 12.65 5.46 -16.52
C SER A 246 11.44 5.65 -15.63
N ILE A 247 10.37 4.88 -15.84
CA ILE A 247 9.19 4.90 -14.97
C ILE A 247 9.60 4.52 -13.54
N GLY A 248 10.34 3.41 -13.39
CA GLY A 248 10.87 2.97 -12.11
C GLY A 248 11.76 4.00 -11.42
N LEU A 249 12.66 4.66 -12.17
CA LEU A 249 13.53 5.72 -11.64
C LEU A 249 12.76 6.97 -11.18
N LEU A 250 11.71 7.37 -11.91
CA LEU A 250 10.86 8.51 -11.53
C LEU A 250 10.08 8.21 -10.24
N TYR A 251 9.53 7.00 -10.11
CA TYR A 251 8.91 6.56 -8.86
C TYR A 251 9.94 6.38 -7.73
N ALA A 252 11.16 5.94 -8.04
CA ALA A 252 12.22 5.83 -7.06
C ALA A 252 12.61 7.20 -6.47
N ALA A 253 12.72 8.21 -7.33
CA ALA A 253 12.96 9.60 -6.93
C ALA A 253 11.82 10.12 -6.03
N ARG A 254 10.56 9.77 -6.32
CA ARG A 254 9.43 10.02 -5.43
C ARG A 254 9.63 9.37 -4.06
N GLY A 255 10.03 8.10 -4.00
CA GLY A 255 10.28 7.39 -2.73
C GLY A 255 11.37 8.04 -1.87
N ILE A 256 12.45 8.52 -2.50
CA ILE A 256 13.48 9.30 -1.83
C ILE A 256 12.89 10.60 -1.27
N GLY A 257 12.10 11.31 -2.09
CA GLY A 257 11.41 12.54 -1.69
C GLY A 257 10.46 12.35 -0.50
N THR A 258 9.67 11.27 -0.48
CA THR A 258 8.76 10.96 0.64
C THR A 258 9.50 10.55 1.91
N GLY A 259 10.70 9.97 1.80
CA GLY A 259 11.54 9.65 2.94
C GLY A 259 12.24 10.86 3.55
N ILE A 260 12.84 11.71 2.71
CA ILE A 260 13.63 12.87 3.16
C ILE A 260 12.74 14.06 3.52
N GLY A 261 11.63 14.26 2.81
CA GLY A 261 10.75 15.41 2.97
C GLY A 261 10.29 15.67 4.40
N PRO A 262 9.74 14.67 5.12
CA PRO A 262 9.32 14.83 6.52
C PRO A 262 10.47 15.22 7.45
N LEU A 263 11.67 14.68 7.23
CA LEU A 263 12.86 14.99 8.05
C LEU A 263 13.31 16.44 7.84
N LEU A 264 13.31 16.91 6.59
CA LEU A 264 13.62 18.31 6.27
C LEU A 264 12.56 19.25 6.85
N ALA A 265 11.28 18.89 6.76
CA ALA A 265 10.20 19.69 7.34
C ALA A 265 10.36 19.83 8.87
N LEU A 266 10.68 18.73 9.56
CA LEU A 266 10.97 18.75 11.00
C LEU A 266 12.24 19.57 11.33
N ALA A 267 13.29 19.47 10.54
CA ALA A 267 14.52 20.23 10.76
C ALA A 267 14.28 21.76 10.64
N ILE A 268 13.42 22.17 9.70
CA ILE A 268 13.15 23.58 9.40
C ILE A 268 12.07 24.17 10.34
N TRP A 269 10.95 23.46 10.53
CA TRP A 269 9.80 23.97 11.27
C TRP A 269 9.66 23.40 12.69
N GLY A 270 10.25 22.24 12.98
CA GLY A 270 10.16 21.61 14.32
C GLY A 270 10.77 22.48 15.42
N ARG A 271 11.77 23.31 15.09
CA ARG A 271 12.35 24.28 16.04
C ARG A 271 11.41 25.44 16.38
N ARG A 272 10.47 25.80 15.49
CA ARG A 272 9.51 26.89 15.70
C ARG A 272 8.36 26.46 16.63
N CYS A 273 7.86 25.25 16.48
CA CYS A 273 6.83 24.73 17.39
C CYS A 273 7.35 24.52 18.82
N ALA A 274 8.63 24.16 18.97
CA ALA A 274 9.25 24.03 20.29
C ALA A 274 9.47 25.39 20.99
N SER A 275 9.74 26.47 20.24
CA SER A 275 9.83 27.81 20.82
C SER A 275 8.48 28.39 21.21
N ASP A 276 7.42 28.12 20.43
CA ASP A 276 6.07 28.61 20.72
C ASP A 276 5.44 27.87 21.92
N ALA A 277 5.74 26.59 22.09
CA ALA A 277 5.27 25.78 23.24
C ALA A 277 6.01 26.07 24.55
N ALA A 278 7.21 26.66 24.49
CA ALA A 278 7.99 27.07 25.67
C ALA A 278 7.70 28.52 26.11
N GLY A 279 6.88 29.26 25.34
CA GLY A 279 6.51 30.65 25.58
C GLY A 279 5.11 30.86 26.18
N THR A 280 4.38 29.78 26.47
CA THR A 280 3.08 29.78 27.19
C THR A 280 3.22 29.10 28.53
#